data_AF-A0A3D4NJG4-F1
#
_entry.id   AF-A0A3D4NJG4-F1
#
_cell.length_a   1.000
_cell.length_b   1.000
_cell.length_c   1.000
_cell.angle_alpha   90.00
_cell.angle_beta   90.00
_cell.angle_gamma   90.00
#
_symmetry.space_group_name_H-M   'P 1'
#
loop_
_entity.id
_entity.type
_entity.pdbx_description
1 polymer ?
#
loop_
_entity_poly.entity_id
_entity_poly.type
_entity_poly.pdbx_seq_one_letter_code
_entity_poly.pdbx_strand_id
1 'polypeptide(L)'
;GEPFTDFYLKRLGNADSVRMRQAQVQQAAMAVGEPIDLSRIATMPNTADAHRLLERVSVLGNTLQRDALVERLFAAYFHHGEDLGCRETLIAIAQSCGFDAGSVADCLYGDGRPFMGNPGATGGVPCFQFDRRVTVVGAHPAESLFGAMYEVLLESTGERQPS
;
A
#
# COMPACT_ATOMS: atom_id res chain seq x y z
N GLY A 1 13.15 -5.89 9.00
CA GLY A 1 11.97 -5.40 9.75
C GLY A 1 12.11 -5.76 11.21
N GLU A 2 11.01 -5.84 11.95
CA GLU A 2 10.96 -6.44 13.28
C GLU A 2 9.88 -7.54 13.32
N PRO A 3 9.91 -8.51 14.26
CA PRO A 3 8.91 -9.57 14.32
C PRO A 3 7.49 -8.99 14.38
N PHE A 4 6.55 -9.57 13.62
CA PHE A 4 5.20 -9.02 13.45
C PHE A 4 4.46 -8.85 14.78
N THR A 5 4.56 -9.86 15.65
CA THR A 5 3.97 -9.85 17.00
C THR A 5 4.56 -8.73 17.86
N ASP A 6 5.89 -8.57 17.83
CA ASP A 6 6.61 -7.58 18.64
C ASP A 6 6.28 -6.15 18.20
N PHE A 7 6.23 -5.92 16.87
CA PHE A 7 5.78 -4.65 16.29
C PHE A 7 4.40 -4.26 16.83
N TYR A 8 3.43 -5.18 16.73
CA TYR A 8 2.06 -4.92 17.14
C TYR A 8 1.95 -4.65 18.64
N LEU A 9 2.63 -5.45 19.47
CA LEU A 9 2.61 -5.27 20.91
C LEU A 9 3.25 -3.94 21.32
N LYS A 10 4.41 -3.59 20.74
CA LYS A 10 5.08 -2.30 20.98
C LYS A 10 4.21 -1.12 20.55
N ARG A 11 3.50 -1.24 19.43
CA ARG A 11 2.65 -0.17 18.87
C ARG A 11 1.37 0.06 19.66
N LEU A 12 0.77 -1.01 20.20
CA LEU A 12 -0.58 -0.99 20.79
C LEU A 12 -0.59 -1.20 22.31
N GLY A 13 0.53 -1.58 22.90
CA GLY A 13 0.79 -1.64 24.34
C GLY A 13 0.30 -2.89 25.05
N ASN A 14 -0.71 -3.60 24.54
CA ASN A 14 -1.24 -4.81 25.18
C ASN A 14 -1.89 -5.78 24.18
N ALA A 15 -2.05 -7.05 24.59
CA ALA A 15 -2.57 -8.12 23.76
C ALA A 15 -4.03 -7.91 23.31
N ASP A 16 -4.88 -7.31 24.14
CA ASP A 16 -6.28 -7.07 23.79
C ASP A 16 -6.41 -6.04 22.66
N SER A 17 -5.67 -4.94 22.75
CA SER A 17 -5.57 -3.94 21.66
C SER A 17 -5.05 -4.56 20.37
N VAL A 18 -4.06 -5.46 20.45
CA VAL A 18 -3.55 -6.20 19.28
C VAL A 18 -4.65 -7.06 18.65
N ARG A 19 -5.34 -7.89 19.45
CA ARG A 19 -6.43 -8.75 18.98
C ARG A 19 -7.54 -7.93 18.33
N MET A 20 -7.97 -6.83 18.95
CA MET A 20 -9.00 -5.94 18.40
C MET A 20 -8.57 -5.35 17.06
N ARG A 21 -7.33 -4.85 16.96
CA ARG A 21 -6.81 -4.25 15.72
C ARG A 21 -6.70 -5.27 14.60
N GLN A 22 -6.20 -6.47 14.90
CA GLN A 22 -6.09 -7.56 13.92
C GLN A 22 -7.47 -8.04 13.45
N ALA A 23 -8.43 -8.19 14.36
CA ALA A 23 -9.81 -8.55 14.02
C ALA A 23 -10.47 -7.53 13.08
N GLN A 24 -10.26 -6.23 13.31
CA GLN A 24 -10.75 -5.18 12.41
C GLN A 24 -10.19 -5.31 10.99
N VAL A 25 -8.88 -5.58 10.85
CA VAL A 25 -8.25 -5.78 9.54
C VAL A 25 -8.82 -7.02 8.84
N GLN A 26 -8.94 -8.14 9.57
CA GLN A 26 -9.49 -9.38 9.01
C GLN A 26 -10.95 -9.22 8.59
N GLN A 27 -11.78 -8.56 9.39
CA GLN A 27 -13.18 -8.30 9.04
C GLN A 27 -13.30 -7.42 7.79
N ALA A 28 -12.49 -6.36 7.68
CA ALA A 28 -12.49 -5.50 6.51
C ALA A 28 -12.08 -6.27 5.24
N ALA A 29 -11.06 -7.12 5.34
CA ALA A 29 -10.58 -7.91 4.22
C ALA A 29 -11.59 -9.00 3.80
N MET A 30 -12.23 -9.67 4.77
CA MET A 30 -13.31 -10.63 4.52
C MET A 30 -14.53 -9.98 3.82
N ALA A 31 -14.86 -8.73 4.16
CA ALA A 31 -16.00 -8.03 3.56
C ALA A 31 -15.86 -7.80 2.05
N VAL A 32 -14.63 -7.83 1.52
CA VAL A 32 -14.32 -7.69 0.09
C VAL A 32 -13.87 -9.00 -0.56
N GLY A 33 -13.97 -10.13 0.14
CA GLY A 33 -13.59 -11.44 -0.40
C GLY A 33 -12.09 -11.74 -0.38
N GLU A 34 -11.29 -10.95 0.34
CA GLU A 34 -9.83 -11.10 0.45
C GLU A 34 -9.44 -11.51 1.89
N PRO A 35 -9.66 -12.76 2.32
CA PRO A 35 -9.32 -13.17 3.68
C PRO A 35 -7.80 -13.08 3.92
N ILE A 36 -7.39 -12.38 4.99
CA ILE A 36 -5.99 -12.27 5.39
C ILE A 36 -5.71 -13.18 6.58
N ASP A 37 -4.81 -14.14 6.38
CA ASP A 37 -4.26 -14.97 7.46
C ASP A 37 -3.00 -14.33 8.04
N LEU A 38 -3.21 -13.51 9.08
CA LEU A 38 -2.14 -12.80 9.77
C LEU A 38 -1.12 -13.75 10.45
N SER A 39 -1.47 -15.04 10.66
CA SER A 39 -0.53 -16.01 11.24
C SER A 39 0.61 -16.38 10.28
N ARG A 40 0.44 -16.13 8.98
CA ARG A 40 1.49 -16.34 7.97
C ARG A 40 2.55 -15.24 7.97
N ILE A 41 2.26 -14.09 8.57
CA ILE A 41 3.13 -12.91 8.54
C ILE A 41 4.09 -12.98 9.73
N ALA A 42 5.34 -13.36 9.46
CA ALA A 42 6.38 -13.46 10.50
C ALA A 42 7.01 -12.11 10.86
N THR A 43 7.14 -11.21 9.88
CA THR A 43 7.91 -9.97 9.98
C THR A 43 7.05 -8.79 9.60
N MET A 44 7.14 -7.68 10.34
CA MET A 44 6.74 -6.37 9.87
C MET A 44 7.92 -5.75 9.08
N PRO A 45 7.88 -5.73 7.74
CA PRO A 45 9.01 -5.31 6.92
C PRO A 45 9.20 -3.79 6.97
N ASN A 46 10.43 -3.33 6.71
CA ASN A 46 10.65 -1.97 6.26
C ASN A 46 10.39 -1.95 4.75
N THR A 47 9.33 -1.26 4.32
CA THR A 47 8.89 -1.24 2.91
C THR A 47 9.54 -0.16 2.06
N ALA A 48 10.57 0.53 2.56
CA ALA A 48 11.22 1.62 1.82
C ALA A 48 11.74 1.18 0.44
N ASP A 49 12.38 0.01 0.36
CA ASP A 49 12.86 -0.52 -0.93
C ASP A 49 11.72 -1.03 -1.82
N ALA A 50 10.62 -1.53 -1.25
CA ALA A 50 9.42 -1.86 -2.02
C ALA A 50 8.81 -0.61 -2.69
N HIS A 51 8.84 0.54 -2.00
CA HIS A 51 8.44 1.82 -2.58
C HIS A 51 9.41 2.33 -3.66
N ARG A 52 10.73 2.22 -3.44
CA ARG A 52 11.73 2.55 -4.48
C ARG A 52 11.55 1.70 -5.73
N LEU A 53 11.26 0.41 -5.54
CA LEU A 53 10.96 -0.49 -6.64
C LEU A 53 9.72 -0.02 -7.41
N LEU A 54 8.64 0.36 -6.70
CA LEU A 54 7.43 0.89 -7.32
C LEU A 54 7.69 2.16 -8.14
N GLU A 55 8.50 3.10 -7.63
CA GLU A 55 8.91 4.28 -8.41
C GLU A 55 9.74 3.90 -9.64
N ARG A 56 10.71 3.00 -9.49
CA ARG A 56 11.56 2.53 -10.60
C ARG A 56 10.72 1.91 -11.71
N VAL A 57 9.80 1.01 -11.39
CA VAL A 57 8.95 0.37 -12.41
C VAL A 57 7.94 1.34 -13.02
N SER A 58 7.53 2.39 -12.30
CA SER A 58 6.65 3.42 -12.84
C SER A 58 7.33 4.26 -13.93
N VAL A 59 8.67 4.30 -13.94
CA VAL A 59 9.47 4.94 -14.99
C VAL A 59 9.82 3.97 -16.13
N LEU A 60 10.16 2.71 -15.80
CA LEU A 60 10.64 1.73 -16.78
C LEU A 60 9.53 1.00 -17.53
N GLY A 61 8.41 0.73 -16.86
CA GLY A 61 7.33 -0.12 -17.34
C GLY A 61 6.10 0.66 -17.81
N ASN A 62 5.09 -0.10 -18.25
CA ASN A 62 3.77 0.44 -18.53
C ASN A 62 2.80 0.25 -17.33
N THR A 63 1.60 0.82 -17.44
CA THR A 63 0.58 0.75 -16.39
C THR A 63 0.26 -0.69 -15.97
N LEU A 64 0.12 -1.61 -16.93
CA LEU A 64 -0.21 -3.01 -16.64
C LEU A 64 0.89 -3.70 -15.81
N GLN A 65 2.16 -3.48 -16.15
CA GLN A 65 3.28 -4.06 -15.39
C GLN A 65 3.41 -3.46 -14.00
N ARG A 66 3.14 -2.15 -13.86
CA ARG A 66 3.11 -1.46 -12.57
C ARG A 66 1.99 -2.01 -11.68
N ASP A 67 0.79 -2.18 -12.24
CA ASP A 67 -0.35 -2.73 -11.50
C ASP A 67 -0.07 -4.18 -11.08
N ALA A 68 0.48 -4.99 -11.98
CA ALA A 68 0.91 -6.35 -11.66
C ALA A 68 1.94 -6.40 -10.53
N LEU A 69 2.89 -5.45 -10.49
CA LEU A 69 3.86 -5.34 -9.39
C LEU A 69 3.16 -5.04 -8.07
N VAL A 70 2.25 -4.07 -8.04
CA VAL A 70 1.51 -3.69 -6.83
C VAL A 70 0.70 -4.88 -6.30
N GLU A 71 -0.04 -5.56 -7.17
CA GLU A 71 -0.80 -6.76 -6.81
C GLU A 71 0.12 -7.87 -6.27
N ARG A 72 1.26 -8.11 -6.93
CA ARG A 72 2.22 -9.12 -6.50
C ARG A 72 2.86 -8.79 -5.15
N LEU A 73 3.11 -7.51 -4.85
CA LEU A 73 3.61 -7.05 -3.55
C LEU A 73 2.55 -7.26 -2.45
N PHE A 74 1.27 -6.98 -2.73
CA PHE A 74 0.20 -7.27 -1.78
C PHE A 74 0.04 -8.76 -1.53
N ALA A 75 -0.01 -9.57 -2.59
CA ALA A 75 -0.09 -11.02 -2.47
C ALA A 75 1.13 -11.61 -1.74
N ALA A 76 2.35 -11.11 -2.03
CA ALA A 76 3.57 -11.50 -1.32
C ALA A 76 3.38 -11.42 0.19
N TYR A 77 2.92 -10.26 0.66
CA TYR A 77 2.87 -9.97 2.08
C TYR A 77 1.64 -10.58 2.75
N PHE A 78 0.45 -10.28 2.24
CA PHE A 78 -0.81 -10.64 2.90
C PHE A 78 -1.23 -12.09 2.66
N HIS A 79 -0.90 -12.65 1.49
CA HIS A 79 -1.27 -14.01 1.15
C HIS A 79 -0.13 -14.99 1.37
N HIS A 80 1.11 -14.64 1.04
CA HIS A 80 2.24 -15.58 1.08
C HIS A 80 3.17 -15.42 2.29
N GLY A 81 3.05 -14.34 3.07
CA GLY A 81 3.92 -14.08 4.23
C GLY A 81 5.38 -13.78 3.86
N GLU A 82 5.64 -13.40 2.60
CA GLU A 82 6.96 -13.04 2.11
C GLU A 82 7.45 -11.71 2.72
N ASP A 83 8.74 -11.62 3.03
CA ASP A 83 9.35 -10.42 3.61
C ASP A 83 9.66 -9.37 2.52
N LEU A 84 8.86 -8.30 2.47
CA LEU A 84 9.07 -7.17 1.55
C LEU A 84 10.26 -6.26 1.93
N GLY A 85 10.94 -6.53 3.04
CA GLY A 85 12.23 -5.92 3.38
C GLY A 85 13.43 -6.68 2.81
N CYS A 86 13.22 -7.85 2.21
CA CYS A 86 14.27 -8.67 1.61
C CYS A 86 14.49 -8.31 0.14
N ARG A 87 15.73 -7.99 -0.22
CA ARG A 87 16.12 -7.59 -1.58
C ARG A 87 15.83 -8.69 -2.59
N GLU A 88 16.13 -9.93 -2.24
CA GLU A 88 15.95 -11.10 -3.11
C GLU A 88 14.47 -11.32 -3.42
N THR A 89 13.60 -11.18 -2.41
CA THR A 89 12.13 -11.22 -2.59
C THR A 89 11.67 -10.14 -3.56
N LEU A 90 12.13 -8.90 -3.38
CA LEU A 90 11.73 -7.78 -4.24
C LEU A 90 12.19 -7.96 -5.70
N ILE A 91 13.39 -8.49 -5.93
CA ILE A 91 13.89 -8.80 -7.27
C ILE A 91 13.04 -9.92 -7.91
N ALA A 92 12.75 -10.99 -7.17
CA ALA A 92 11.92 -12.09 -7.67
C ALA A 92 10.52 -11.62 -8.06
N ILE A 93 9.91 -10.74 -7.24
CA ILE A 93 8.63 -10.09 -7.53
C ILE A 93 8.72 -9.28 -8.83
N ALA A 94 9.73 -8.42 -8.96
CA ALA A 94 9.91 -7.60 -10.16
C ALA A 94 10.06 -8.46 -11.44
N GLN A 95 10.86 -9.53 -11.37
CA GLN A 95 11.03 -10.46 -12.49
C GLN A 95 9.73 -11.16 -12.88
N SER A 96 8.91 -11.57 -11.90
CA SER A 96 7.61 -12.17 -12.17
C SER A 96 6.64 -11.20 -12.89
N CYS A 97 6.88 -9.90 -12.79
CA CYS A 97 6.13 -8.85 -13.48
C CYS A 97 6.79 -8.37 -14.79
N GLY A 98 7.86 -9.05 -15.24
CA GLY A 98 8.51 -8.80 -16.52
C GLY A 98 9.62 -7.74 -16.50
N PHE A 99 10.15 -7.40 -15.31
CA PHE A 99 11.30 -6.51 -15.19
C PHE A 99 12.61 -7.28 -15.09
N ASP A 100 13.66 -6.82 -15.78
CA ASP A 100 14.99 -7.39 -15.64
C ASP A 100 15.59 -7.08 -14.26
N ALA A 101 16.23 -8.05 -13.63
CA ALA A 101 16.81 -7.88 -12.29
C ALA A 101 17.88 -6.76 -12.25
N GLY A 102 18.70 -6.66 -13.30
CA GLY A 102 19.73 -5.62 -13.40
C GLY A 102 19.14 -4.21 -13.50
N SER A 103 17.94 -4.07 -14.06
CA SER A 103 17.27 -2.78 -14.24
C SER A 103 16.69 -2.18 -12.96
N VAL A 104 16.48 -3.01 -11.93
CA VAL A 104 15.87 -2.62 -10.65
C VAL A 104 16.78 -2.78 -9.44
N ALA A 105 17.85 -3.58 -9.55
CA ALA A 105 18.72 -3.90 -8.42
C ALA A 105 19.40 -2.67 -7.79
N ASP A 106 19.72 -1.64 -8.57
CA ASP A 106 20.39 -0.42 -8.11
C ASP A 106 19.50 0.47 -7.22
N CYS A 107 18.17 0.36 -7.34
CA CYS A 107 17.23 1.15 -6.54
C CYS A 107 16.96 0.56 -5.15
N LEU A 108 17.34 -0.69 -4.91
CA LEU A 108 17.18 -1.37 -3.63
C LEU A 108 18.42 -1.12 -2.78
N TYR A 109 18.31 -0.39 -1.69
CA TYR A 109 19.48 0.01 -0.90
C TYR A 109 19.83 -1.00 0.19
N GLY A 110 18.85 -1.77 0.69
CA GLY A 110 19.06 -2.81 1.69
C GLY A 110 19.55 -2.31 3.05
N ASP A 111 19.52 -1.00 3.30
CA ASP A 111 20.07 -0.38 4.50
C ASP A 111 19.01 0.24 5.41
N GLY A 112 17.73 0.01 5.09
CA GLY A 112 16.59 0.48 5.88
C GLY A 112 16.40 1.99 5.88
N ARG A 113 17.14 2.76 5.06
CA ARG A 113 16.97 4.21 5.01
C ARG A 113 15.53 4.56 4.57
N PRO A 114 14.88 5.59 5.16
CA PRO A 114 13.52 5.94 4.83
C PRO A 114 13.32 6.25 3.34
N PHE A 115 12.15 5.88 2.82
CA PHE A 115 11.69 6.33 1.53
C PHE A 115 10.96 7.67 1.68
N MET A 116 11.39 8.68 0.93
CA MET A 116 10.79 10.02 0.96
C MET A 116 9.72 10.10 -0.13
N GLY A 117 8.51 9.66 0.20
CA GLY A 117 7.36 9.71 -0.71
C GLY A 117 6.73 11.10 -0.83
N ASN A 118 5.67 11.18 -1.64
CA ASN A 118 4.91 12.41 -1.84
C ASN A 118 4.23 12.86 -0.52
N PRO A 119 4.39 14.12 -0.08
CA PRO A 119 3.82 14.62 1.18
C PRO A 119 2.27 14.70 1.21
N GLY A 120 1.58 14.41 0.11
CA GLY A 120 0.12 14.55 0.02
C GLY A 120 -0.70 13.62 0.91
N ALA A 121 -0.15 12.51 1.40
CA ALA A 121 -0.85 11.58 2.29
C ALA A 121 -0.67 11.96 3.77
N THR A 122 -1.42 12.96 4.22
CA THR A 122 -1.49 13.33 5.64
C THR A 122 -2.56 12.52 6.36
N GLY A 123 -2.19 11.75 7.40
CA GLY A 123 -3.13 11.09 8.31
C GLY A 123 -3.28 9.57 8.16
N GLY A 124 -2.63 8.94 7.17
CA GLY A 124 -2.63 7.48 6.97
C GLY A 124 -2.89 7.08 5.52
N VAL A 125 -2.82 5.77 5.24
CA VAL A 125 -3.12 5.16 3.93
C VAL A 125 -4.20 4.06 4.06
N PRO A 126 -5.00 3.78 3.01
CA PRO A 126 -5.04 4.49 1.73
C PRO A 126 -5.60 5.92 1.89
N CYS A 127 -5.15 6.83 1.03
CA CYS A 127 -5.57 8.22 0.98
C CYS A 127 -5.88 8.58 -0.47
N PHE A 128 -7.07 9.10 -0.71
CA PHE A 128 -7.53 9.52 -2.04
C PHE A 128 -7.77 11.02 -2.02
N GLN A 129 -7.26 11.71 -3.04
CA GLN A 129 -7.49 13.14 -3.22
C GLN A 129 -8.20 13.37 -4.55
N PHE A 130 -9.40 13.94 -4.49
CA PHE A 130 -10.24 14.23 -5.66
C PHE A 130 -10.15 15.72 -5.99
N ASP A 131 -9.68 16.02 -7.21
CA ASP A 131 -9.43 17.37 -7.73
C ASP A 131 -8.65 18.32 -6.80
N ARG A 132 -7.83 17.76 -5.89
CA ARG A 132 -7.13 18.52 -4.83
C ARG A 132 -8.04 19.30 -3.87
N ARG A 133 -9.35 19.01 -3.85
CA ARG A 133 -10.36 19.69 -3.02
C ARG A 133 -10.83 18.80 -1.87
N VAL A 134 -11.18 17.56 -2.18
CA VAL A 134 -11.68 16.58 -1.20
C VAL A 134 -10.63 15.50 -0.97
N THR A 135 -10.34 15.25 0.29
CA THR A 135 -9.42 14.18 0.71
C THR A 135 -10.18 13.16 1.55
N VAL A 136 -10.10 11.89 1.16
CA VAL A 136 -10.69 10.76 1.87
C VAL A 136 -9.57 9.85 2.37
N VAL A 137 -9.48 9.66 3.69
CA VAL A 137 -8.48 8.80 4.34
C VAL A 137 -9.15 7.53 4.87
N GLY A 138 -8.51 6.40 4.61
CA GLY A 138 -8.95 5.07 5.03
C GLY A 138 -9.60 4.26 3.91
N ALA A 139 -9.79 2.97 4.17
CA ALA A 139 -10.51 2.07 3.27
C ALA A 139 -12.02 2.28 3.45
N HIS A 140 -12.63 3.06 2.55
CA HIS A 140 -14.07 3.31 2.52
C HIS A 140 -14.76 2.43 1.46
N PRO A 141 -16.06 2.15 1.60
CA PRO A 141 -16.87 1.51 0.56
C PRO A 141 -16.80 2.27 -0.78
N ALA A 142 -16.99 1.55 -1.87
CA ALA A 142 -16.92 2.13 -3.22
C ALA A 142 -17.94 3.26 -3.41
N GLU A 143 -19.12 3.14 -2.82
CA GLU A 143 -20.20 4.12 -2.88
C GLU A 143 -19.80 5.45 -2.21
N SER A 144 -19.06 5.38 -1.09
CA SER A 144 -18.56 6.57 -0.40
C SER A 144 -17.51 7.31 -1.24
N LEU A 145 -16.60 6.56 -1.87
CA LEU A 145 -15.61 7.14 -2.78
C LEU A 145 -16.28 7.76 -4.00
N PHE A 146 -17.27 7.07 -4.58
CA PHE A 146 -18.07 7.59 -5.70
C PHE A 146 -18.82 8.87 -5.33
N GLY A 147 -19.45 8.92 -4.15
CA GLY A 147 -20.12 10.12 -3.64
C GLY A 147 -19.17 11.32 -3.54
N ALA A 148 -17.98 11.12 -2.98
CA ALA A 148 -16.95 12.15 -2.89
C ALA A 148 -16.47 12.63 -4.27
N MET A 149 -16.29 11.71 -5.23
CA MET A 149 -15.96 12.09 -6.62
C MET A 149 -17.09 12.90 -7.26
N TYR A 150 -18.34 12.50 -7.05
CA TYR A 150 -19.51 13.12 -7.64
C TYR A 150 -19.75 14.55 -7.12
N GLU A 151 -19.59 14.76 -5.81
CA GLU A 151 -19.67 16.08 -5.17
C GLU A 151 -18.67 17.06 -5.77
N VAL A 152 -17.39 16.66 -5.86
CA VAL A 152 -16.32 17.48 -6.45
C VAL A 152 -16.61 17.84 -7.91
N LEU A 153 -17.15 16.89 -8.69
CA LEU A 153 -17.52 17.16 -10.08
C LEU A 153 -18.61 18.22 -10.16
N LEU A 154 -19.69 18.11 -9.36
CA LEU A 154 -20.81 19.06 -9.38
C LEU A 154 -20.35 20.49 -9.07
N GLU A 155 -19.54 20.67 -8.03
CA GLU A 155 -18.97 21.97 -7.63
C GLU A 155 -18.13 22.59 -8.76
N SER A 156 -17.32 21.78 -9.45
CA SER A 156 -16.47 22.24 -10.56
C SER A 156 -17.24 22.69 -11.81
N THR A 157 -18.48 22.21 -11.97
CA THR A 157 -19.40 22.62 -13.06
C THR A 157 -20.17 23.88 -12.72
N GLY A 158 -20.52 24.08 -11.44
CA GLY A 158 -21.19 25.30 -10.96
C GLY A 158 -20.30 26.54 -11.04
N GLU A 159 -18.99 26.40 -10.82
CA GLU A 159 -18.02 27.49 -10.93
C GLU A 159 -17.71 27.89 -12.39
N ARG A 160 -18.06 27.06 -13.38
CA ARG A 160 -17.72 27.28 -14.80
C ARG A 160 -18.77 28.04 -15.62
N GLN A 161 -19.84 28.53 -14.99
CA GLN A 161 -20.76 29.49 -15.62
C GLN A 161 -20.47 30.92 -15.14
N PRO A 162 -19.69 31.72 -15.89
CA PRO A 162 -19.71 33.16 -15.72
C PRO A 162 -20.93 33.74 -16.46
N SER A 163 -21.63 34.66 -15.79
CA SER A 163 -22.65 35.57 -16.33
C SER A 163 -22.12 36.47 -17.45
#